data_AF-A0A285SIF4-F1
#
_entry.id   AF-A0A285SIF4-F1
#
_cell.length_a   1.000
_cell.length_b   1.000
_cell.length_c   1.000
_cell.angle_alpha   90.00
_cell.angle_beta   90.00
_cell.angle_gamma   90.00
#
_symmetry.space_group_name_H-M   'P 1'
#
loop_
_entity.id
_entity.type
_entity.pdbx_description
1 polymer ?
#
loop_
_entity_poly.entity_id
_entity_poly.type
_entity_poly.pdbx_seq_one_letter_code
_entity_poly.pdbx_strand_id
1 'polypeptide(L)' 'MASLVTALGLVLVIEGLALALAPRRIEEALALIAALGPEGRRRLGLAAVAAGVAVVALVRFFS' A
#
# COMPACT_ATOMS: atom_id res chain seq x y z
N MET A 1 11.14 -17.77 -6.03
CA MET A 1 10.40 -17.37 -7.26
C MET A 1 8.91 -17.42 -7.04
N ALA A 2 8.35 -18.53 -6.51
CA ALA A 2 6.92 -18.62 -6.18
C ALA A 2 6.42 -17.47 -5.27
N SER A 3 7.14 -17.14 -4.20
CA SER A 3 6.75 -16.08 -3.25
C SER A 3 6.61 -14.68 -3.90
N LEU A 4 7.45 -14.38 -4.90
CA LEU A 4 7.40 -13.11 -5.63
C LEU A 4 6.15 -13.04 -6.52
N VAL A 5 5.86 -14.12 -7.25
CA VAL A 5 4.66 -14.23 -8.09
C VAL A 5 3.40 -14.16 -7.23
N THR A 6 3.38 -14.81 -6.07
CA THR A 6 2.27 -14.72 -5.10
C THR A 6 2.10 -13.29 -4.57
N ALA A 7 3.18 -12.62 -4.16
CA ALA A 7 3.11 -11.24 -3.68
C ALA A 7 2.57 -10.29 -4.76
N LEU A 8 3.05 -10.43 -6.01
CA LEU A 8 2.55 -9.65 -7.15
C LEU A 8 1.07 -9.93 -7.43
N GLY A 9 0.66 -11.20 -7.41
CA GLY A 9 -0.75 -11.59 -7.59
C GLY A 9 -1.65 -10.99 -6.51
N LEU A 10 -1.22 -11.01 -5.25
CA LEU A 10 -1.97 -10.41 -4.15
C LEU A 10 -2.10 -8.88 -4.30
N VAL A 11 -1.03 -8.19 -4.70
CA VAL A 11 -1.09 -6.74 -4.96
C VAL A 11 -2.11 -6.45 -6.07
N LEU A 12 -2.10 -7.19 -7.18
CA LEU A 12 -3.06 -7.00 -8.26
C LEU A 12 -4.51 -7.25 -7.82
N VAL A 13 -4.75 -8.29 -7.02
CA VAL A 13 -6.09 -8.57 -6.48
C VAL A 13 -6.55 -7.45 -5.57
N ILE A 14 -5.71 -6.99 -4.63
CA ILE A 14 -6.09 -5.95 -3.67
C ILE A 14 -6.35 -4.61 -4.38
N GLU A 15 -5.43 -4.18 -5.25
CA GLU A 15 -5.59 -2.93 -6.01
C GLU A 15 -6.79 -2.99 -6.96
N GLY A 16 -6.96 -4.11 -7.67
CA GLY A 16 -8.10 -4.33 -8.56
C GLY A 16 -9.44 -4.31 -7.82
N LEU A 17 -9.53 -4.92 -6.64
CA LEU A 17 -10.72 -4.87 -5.79
C LEU A 17 -11.01 -3.46 -5.28
N ALA A 18 -9.98 -2.71 -4.89
CA ALA A 18 -10.13 -1.34 -4.44
C ALA A 18 -10.75 -0.47 -5.55
N LEU A 19 -10.26 -0.62 -6.78
CA LEU A 19 -10.80 0.07 -7.96
C LEU A 19 -12.21 -0.43 -8.35
N ALA A 20 -12.47 -1.73 -8.28
CA ALA A 20 -13.75 -2.31 -8.70
C ALA A 20 -14.90 -2.02 -7.72
N LEU A 21 -14.62 -2.03 -6.41
CA LEU A 21 -15.65 -1.91 -5.37
C LEU A 21 -15.87 -0.47 -4.89
N ALA A 22 -14.84 0.38 -4.93
CA ALA A 22 -14.91 1.72 -4.34
C ALA A 22 -14.13 2.79 -5.14
N PRO A 23 -14.39 2.95 -6.45
CA PRO A 23 -13.63 3.89 -7.30
C PRO A 23 -13.69 5.34 -6.78
N ARG A 24 -14.87 5.81 -6.33
CA ARG A 24 -15.03 7.17 -5.77
C ARG A 24 -14.24 7.40 -4.48
N ARG A 25 -14.11 6.37 -3.63
CA ARG A 25 -13.32 6.51 -2.39
C ARG A 25 -11.83 6.60 -2.67
N ILE A 26 -11.36 5.94 -3.73
CA ILE A 26 -9.97 6.08 -4.20
C ILE A 26 -9.72 7.52 -4.64
N GLU A 27 -10.62 8.10 -5.44
CA GLU A 27 -10.51 9.50 -5.88
C GLU A 27 -10.49 10.48 -4.69
N GLU A 28 -11.39 10.31 -3.71
CA GLU A 28 -11.43 11.12 -2.49
C GLU A 28 -10.13 10.98 -1.67
N ALA A 29 -9.64 9.76 -1.47
CA ALA A 29 -8.38 9.51 -0.77
C ALA A 29 -7.18 10.15 -1.49
N LEU A 30 -7.14 10.03 -2.82
CA LEU A 30 -6.11 10.67 -3.65
C LEU A 30 -6.19 12.19 -3.57
N ALA A 31 -7.38 12.79 -3.52
CA ALA A 31 -7.54 14.22 -3.33
C ALA A 31 -7.02 14.69 -1.96
N LEU A 32 -7.27 13.91 -0.89
CA LEU A 32 -6.73 14.19 0.45
C LEU A 32 -5.19 14.09 0.47
N ILE A 33 -4.63 13.04 -0.14
CA ILE A 33 -3.18 12.89 -0.27
C ILE A 33 -2.59 14.01 -1.13
N ALA A 34 -3.32 14.44 -2.16
CA ALA A 34 -2.90 15.53 -3.02
C ALA A 34 -2.78 16.86 -2.25
N ALA A 35 -3.64 17.10 -1.26
CA ALA A 35 -3.61 18.30 -0.43
C ALA A 35 -2.39 18.39 0.51
N LEU A 36 -1.70 17.28 0.82
CA LEU A 36 -0.56 17.25 1.75
C LEU A 36 0.74 17.93 1.23
N GLY A 37 0.77 18.34 -0.03
CA GLY A 37 1.98 18.87 -0.69
C GLY A 37 3.09 17.82 -0.91
N PRO A 38 4.17 18.14 -1.65
CA PRO A 38 5.19 17.16 -2.04
C PRO A 38 5.93 16.52 -0.86
N GLU A 39 6.26 17.32 0.15
CA GLU A 39 6.96 16.87 1.37
C GLU A 39 6.09 15.91 2.20
N GLY A 40 4.81 16.23 2.36
CA GLY A 40 3.85 15.41 3.11
C GLY A 40 3.61 14.05 2.44
N ARG A 41 3.45 14.04 1.10
CA ARG A 41 3.34 12.80 0.32
C ARG A 41 4.57 11.90 0.47
N ARG A 42 5.77 12.50 0.46
CA ARG A 42 7.03 11.75 0.66
C ARG A 42 7.06 11.11 2.05
N ARG A 43 6.71 11.85 3.10
CA ARG A 43 6.69 11.34 4.49
C ARG A 43 5.66 10.22 4.65
N LEU A 44 4.46 10.38 4.08
CA LEU A 44 3.43 9.35 4.09
C LEU A 44 3.92 8.06 3.40
N GLY A 45 4.55 8.18 2.23
CA GLY A 45 5.12 7.04 1.52
C GLY A 45 6.22 6.34 2.33
N LEU A 46 7.14 7.10 2.93
CA LEU A 46 8.19 6.55 3.79
C LEU A 46 7.61 5.83 5.03
N ALA A 47 6.57 6.39 5.65
CA ALA A 47 5.88 5.77 6.77
C ALA A 47 5.21 4.45 6.36
N ALA A 48 4.54 4.42 5.21
CA ALA A 48 3.92 3.20 4.69
C ALA A 48 4.96 2.10 4.39
N VAL A 49 6.09 2.46 3.79
CA VAL A 49 7.21 1.52 3.55
C VAL A 49 7.77 0.99 4.87
N ALA A 50 8.04 1.88 5.84
CA ALA A 50 8.56 1.49 7.15
C ALA A 50 7.61 0.53 7.88
N ALA A 51 6.30 0.81 7.86
CA ALA A 51 5.29 -0.06 8.45
C ALA A 51 5.24 -1.43 7.76
N GLY A 52 5.26 -1.47 6.42
CA GLY A 52 5.27 -2.72 5.66
C GLY A 52 6.49 -3.59 5.97
N VAL A 53 7.68 -2.97 6.02
CA VAL A 53 8.92 -3.67 6.42
C VAL A 53 8.84 -4.19 7.85
N ALA A 54 8.30 -3.39 8.78
CA ALA A 54 8.15 -3.80 10.17
C ALA A 54 7.22 -5.01 10.32
N VAL A 55 6.08 -5.02 9.61
CA VAL A 55 5.16 -6.17 9.60
C VAL A 55 5.82 -7.42 9.04
N VAL A 56 6.51 -7.31 7.89
CA VAL A 56 7.22 -8.45 7.29
C VAL A 56 8.32 -8.96 8.22
N ALA A 57 9.09 -8.07 8.85
CA ALA A 57 10.12 -8.44 9.81
C ALA A 57 9.52 -9.15 11.03
N LEU A 58 8.39 -8.65 11.55
CA LEU A 58 7.68 -9.26 12.68
C LEU A 58 7.20 -10.68 12.37
N VAL A 59 6.54 -10.86 11.22
CA VAL A 59 6.09 -12.19 10.77
C VAL A 59 7.27 -13.15 10.64
N ARG A 60 8.38 -12.69 10.06
CA ARG A 60 9.60 -13.50 9.92
C ARG A 60 10.32 -13.77 11.24
N PHE A 61 10.12 -12.95 12.28
CA PHE A 61 10.72 -13.15 13.58
C PHE A 61 9.99 -14.25 14.38
N PHE A 62 8.67 -14.38 14.19
CA PHE A 62 7.85 -15.41 14.85
C PHE A 62 7.66 -16.70 14.05
N SER A 63 8.13 -16.75 12.80
CA SER A 63 8.11 -17.94 11.93
C SER A 63 9.44 -18.68 12.00
#